data_AF-A0A1V6GRY0-F1
#
_entry.id   AF-A0A1V6GRY0-F1
#
_cell.length_a   1.000
_cell.length_b   1.000
_cell.length_c   1.000
_cell.angle_alpha   90.00
_cell.angle_beta   90.00
_cell.angle_gamma   90.00
#
_symmetry.space_group_name_H-M   'P 1'
#
loop_
_entity.id
_entity.type
_entity.pdbx_description
1 polymer ?
#
loop_
_entity_poly.entity_id
_entity_poly.type
_entity_poly.pdbx_seq_one_letter_code
_entity_poly.pdbx_strand_id
1 'polypeptide(L)'
;MGLFDQIVGGLAGKFSGKGDQSNLIESVMGMLNNPQLGGLEGLVKSFKEKGLENVISSWIGTGDNKAISGEQLQKVISGDSIKKIADKIGSTKEEASNLLAGMLPQLIDKLTPDGKLPEGNLLEKGMSLLKDKLLKE
;
A
#
# COMPACT_ATOMS: atom_id res chain seq x y z
N MET A 1 -1.05 0.78 -32.94
CA MET A 1 -1.93 0.58 -31.77
C MET A 1 -1.40 -0.60 -31.00
N GLY A 2 -0.85 -0.35 -29.82
CA GLY A 2 0.01 -1.30 -29.13
C GLY A 2 -0.80 -2.34 -28.36
N LEU A 3 -0.30 -3.58 -28.33
CA LEU A 3 -0.77 -4.66 -27.47
C LEU A 3 -0.80 -4.23 -25.98
N PHE A 4 0.05 -3.25 -25.62
CA PHE A 4 0.05 -2.57 -24.34
C PHE A 4 -1.28 -1.85 -24.04
N ASP A 5 -1.90 -1.21 -25.03
CA ASP A 5 -3.17 -0.49 -24.87
C ASP A 5 -4.35 -1.46 -24.74
N GLN A 6 -4.24 -2.67 -25.31
CA GLN A 6 -5.23 -3.74 -25.11
C GLN A 6 -5.11 -4.40 -23.74
N ILE A 7 -3.89 -4.55 -23.20
CA ILE A 7 -3.68 -5.04 -21.84
C ILE A 7 -4.10 -3.99 -20.82
N VAL A 8 -3.73 -2.73 -21.03
CA VAL A 8 -4.16 -1.61 -20.17
C VAL A 8 -5.66 -1.37 -20.27
N GLY A 9 -6.26 -1.45 -21.46
CA GLY A 9 -7.72 -1.36 -21.65
C GLY A 9 -8.48 -2.55 -21.10
N GLY A 10 -7.91 -3.77 -21.18
CA GLY A 10 -8.48 -4.99 -20.61
C GLY A 10 -8.37 -5.04 -19.08
N LEU A 11 -7.24 -4.60 -18.53
CA LEU A 11 -7.04 -4.42 -17.09
C LEU A 11 -7.88 -3.26 -16.56
N ALA A 12 -7.92 -2.11 -17.23
CA ALA A 12 -8.78 -1.00 -16.86
C ALA A 12 -10.26 -1.39 -16.92
N GLY A 13 -10.68 -2.18 -17.92
CA GLY A 13 -12.02 -2.77 -17.97
C GLY A 13 -12.29 -3.73 -16.80
N LYS A 14 -11.32 -4.56 -16.41
CA LYS A 14 -11.41 -5.48 -15.28
C LYS A 14 -11.30 -4.80 -13.89
N PHE A 15 -10.63 -3.66 -13.80
CA PHE A 15 -10.47 -2.85 -12.58
C PHE A 15 -11.48 -1.70 -12.45
N SER A 16 -12.21 -1.36 -13.52
CA SER A 16 -13.28 -0.35 -13.52
C SER A 16 -14.56 -0.82 -12.81
N GLY A 17 -14.65 -2.11 -12.47
CA GLY A 17 -15.60 -2.60 -11.50
C GLY A 17 -15.25 -2.09 -10.11
N LYS A 18 -16.08 -1.21 -9.54
CA LYS A 18 -15.94 -0.64 -8.19
C LYS A 18 -15.68 -1.71 -7.09
N GLY A 19 -16.02 -2.97 -7.35
CA GLY A 19 -15.74 -4.13 -6.49
C GLY A 19 -14.28 -4.61 -6.51
N ASP A 20 -13.62 -4.69 -7.66
CA ASP A 20 -12.25 -5.22 -7.76
C ASP A 20 -11.19 -4.24 -7.23
N GLN A 21 -11.40 -2.94 -7.46
CA GLN A 21 -10.57 -1.90 -6.85
C GLN A 21 -10.74 -1.88 -5.32
N SER A 22 -11.96 -2.09 -4.81
CA SER A 22 -12.21 -2.17 -3.37
C SER A 22 -11.56 -3.40 -2.76
N ASN A 23 -11.65 -4.57 -3.42
CA ASN A 23 -10.99 -5.80 -2.99
C ASN A 23 -9.47 -5.65 -2.97
N LEU A 24 -8.87 -4.95 -3.94
CA LEU A 24 -7.44 -4.68 -3.95
C LEU A 24 -7.04 -3.74 -2.81
N ILE A 25 -7.76 -2.63 -2.62
CA ILE A 25 -7.51 -1.70 -1.51
C ILE A 25 -7.60 -2.44 -0.16
N GLU A 26 -8.62 -3.27 0.03
CA GLU A 26 -8.82 -4.06 1.25
C GLU A 26 -7.70 -5.09 1.46
N SER A 27 -7.19 -5.69 0.39
CA SER A 27 -6.04 -6.61 0.45
C SER A 27 -4.74 -5.90 0.83
N VAL A 28 -4.50 -4.73 0.24
CA VAL A 28 -3.32 -3.92 0.55
C VAL A 28 -3.41 -3.38 1.96
N MET A 29 -4.57 -2.86 2.39
CA MET A 29 -4.81 -2.47 3.78
C MET A 29 -4.62 -3.65 4.72
N GLY A 30 -5.14 -4.83 4.39
CA GLY A 30 -4.94 -6.04 5.16
C GLY A 30 -3.46 -6.40 5.30
N MET A 31 -2.66 -6.23 4.25
CA MET A 31 -1.20 -6.43 4.32
C MET A 31 -0.51 -5.38 5.20
N LEU A 32 -0.83 -4.10 5.01
CA LEU A 32 -0.25 -2.99 5.76
C LEU A 32 -0.63 -3.00 7.25
N ASN A 33 -1.77 -3.60 7.58
CA ASN A 33 -2.27 -3.72 8.95
C ASN A 33 -1.93 -5.07 9.58
N ASN A 34 -1.33 -6.00 8.83
CA ASN A 34 -0.97 -7.32 9.35
C ASN A 34 0.32 -7.26 10.18
N PRO A 35 0.25 -7.44 11.52
CA PRO A 35 1.43 -7.38 12.38
C PRO A 35 2.42 -8.52 12.10
N GLN A 36 1.94 -9.66 11.59
CA GLN A 36 2.79 -10.81 11.25
C GLN A 36 3.70 -10.53 10.05
N LEU A 37 3.32 -9.57 9.19
CA LEU A 37 4.13 -9.13 8.05
C LEU A 37 4.97 -7.88 8.39
N GLY A 38 4.95 -7.46 9.66
CA GLY A 38 5.58 -6.23 10.14
C GLY A 38 4.74 -4.97 9.93
N GLY A 39 3.56 -5.06 9.31
CA GLY A 39 2.68 -3.92 9.04
C GLY A 39 3.37 -2.79 8.25
N LEU A 40 2.84 -1.57 8.40
CA LEU A 40 3.40 -0.38 7.75
C LEU A 40 4.83 -0.08 8.23
N GLU A 41 5.13 -0.25 9.51
CA GLU A 41 6.49 -0.04 10.04
C GLU A 41 7.51 -1.04 9.46
N GLY A 42 7.13 -2.30 9.31
CA GLY A 42 7.94 -3.34 8.69
C GLY A 42 8.19 -3.05 7.21
N LEU A 43 7.18 -2.55 6.50
CA LEU A 43 7.34 -2.07 5.13
C LEU A 43 8.37 -0.94 5.09
N VAL A 44 8.24 0.07 5.95
CA VAL A 44 9.18 1.20 6.04
C VAL A 44 10.59 0.71 6.30
N LYS A 45 10.76 -0.21 7.24
CA LYS A 45 12.05 -0.84 7.52
C LYS A 45 12.61 -1.55 6.28
N SER A 46 11.80 -2.33 5.57
CA SER A 46 12.23 -3.00 4.33
C SER A 46 12.66 -1.99 3.26
N PHE A 47 11.94 -0.87 3.11
CA PHE A 47 12.33 0.19 2.18
C PHE A 47 13.68 0.79 2.57
N LYS A 48 13.90 1.07 3.86
CA LYS A 48 15.18 1.58 4.38
C LYS A 48 16.33 0.59 4.16
N GLU A 49 16.13 -0.68 4.48
CA GLU A 49 17.12 -1.76 4.29
C GLU A 49 17.52 -1.95 2.82
N LYS A 50 16.63 -1.62 1.88
CA LYS A 50 16.90 -1.68 0.43
C LYS A 50 17.44 -0.37 -0.16
N GLY A 51 17.73 0.63 0.67
CA GLY A 51 18.24 1.93 0.23
C GLY A 51 17.18 2.83 -0.43
N LEU A 52 15.90 2.51 -0.25
CA LEU A 52 14.75 3.27 -0.77
C LEU A 52 14.09 4.14 0.30
N GLU A 53 14.84 4.55 1.33
CA GLU A 53 14.37 5.44 2.40
C GLU A 53 13.78 6.74 1.85
N ASN A 54 14.45 7.37 0.88
CA ASN A 54 13.99 8.62 0.28
C ASN A 54 12.63 8.48 -0.42
N VAL A 55 12.30 7.27 -0.90
CA VAL A 55 11.02 7.00 -1.55
C VAL A 55 9.93 6.85 -0.50
N ILE A 56 10.10 5.96 0.48
CA ILE A 56 9.10 5.75 1.52
C ILE A 56 8.89 6.98 2.41
N SER A 57 9.95 7.74 2.71
CA SER A 57 9.85 8.99 3.46
C SER A 57 9.10 10.07 2.69
N SER A 58 9.15 10.07 1.35
CA SER A 58 8.33 10.98 0.56
C SER A 58 6.84 10.67 0.68
N TRP A 59 6.49 9.39 0.85
CA TRP A 59 5.11 8.94 1.01
C TRP A 59 4.57 9.17 2.42
N ILE A 60 5.44 9.15 3.43
CA ILE A 60 5.06 9.45 4.82
C ILE A 60 4.95 10.96 5.03
N GLY A 61 5.78 11.75 4.35
CA GLY A 61 5.78 13.20 4.45
C GLY A 61 4.61 13.84 3.74
N THR A 62 4.50 15.17 3.85
CA THR A 62 3.45 15.98 3.21
C THR A 62 3.86 16.53 1.83
N GLY A 63 4.96 16.02 1.26
CA GLY A 63 5.53 16.48 0.00
C GLY A 63 5.09 15.65 -1.20
N ASP A 64 5.73 15.87 -2.35
CA ASP A 64 5.45 15.07 -3.54
C ASP A 64 5.86 13.60 -3.37
N ASN A 65 4.90 12.71 -3.62
CA ASN A 65 5.10 11.28 -3.62
C ASN A 65 6.05 10.86 -4.75
N LYS A 66 7.22 10.32 -4.41
CA LYS A 66 8.14 9.76 -5.42
C LYS A 66 7.54 8.51 -6.04
N ALA A 67 7.61 8.45 -7.37
CA ALA A 67 7.28 7.23 -8.09
C ALA A 67 8.27 6.10 -7.75
N ILE A 68 7.77 4.87 -7.81
CA ILE A 68 8.54 3.64 -7.67
C ILE A 68 8.18 2.71 -8.83
N SER A 69 9.08 1.83 -9.26
CA SER A 69 8.75 0.78 -10.24
C SER A 69 8.28 -0.51 -9.55
N GLY A 70 7.49 -1.33 -10.26
CA GLY A 70 7.10 -2.66 -9.77
C GLY A 70 8.30 -3.53 -9.41
N GLU A 71 9.39 -3.45 -10.19
CA GLU A 71 10.65 -4.16 -9.91
C GLU A 71 11.32 -3.71 -8.61
N GLN A 72 11.36 -2.39 -8.33
CA GLN A 72 11.86 -1.87 -7.06
C GLN A 72 10.99 -2.35 -5.90
N LEU A 73 9.68 -2.39 -6.10
CA LEU A 73 8.72 -2.88 -5.12
C LEU A 73 8.92 -4.37 -4.80
N GLN A 74 9.17 -5.20 -5.81
CA GLN A 74 9.50 -6.63 -5.63
C GLN A 74 10.81 -6.86 -4.85
N LYS A 75 11.72 -5.89 -4.83
CA LYS A 75 12.95 -5.97 -4.04
C LYS A 75 12.71 -5.68 -2.55
N VAL A 76 11.64 -4.96 -2.25
CA VAL A 76 11.30 -4.52 -0.89
C VAL A 76 10.24 -5.40 -0.26
N ILE A 77 9.14 -5.61 -0.97
CA ILE A 77 8.04 -6.47 -0.55
C ILE A 77 8.36 -7.89 -0.98
N SER A 78 8.23 -8.83 -0.05
CA SER A 78 8.45 -10.24 -0.35
C SER A 78 7.58 -10.71 -1.51
N GLY A 79 8.16 -11.54 -2.37
CA GLY A 79 7.46 -12.09 -3.52
C GLY A 79 6.18 -12.84 -3.14
N ASP A 80 6.08 -13.40 -1.94
CA ASP A 80 4.88 -14.06 -1.42
C ASP A 80 3.74 -13.09 -1.13
N SER A 81 4.02 -11.92 -0.58
CA SER A 81 3.00 -10.88 -0.34
C SER A 81 2.44 -10.35 -1.65
N ILE A 82 3.31 -10.09 -2.63
CA ILE A 82 2.88 -9.70 -3.98
C ILE A 82 2.08 -10.82 -4.63
N LYS A 83 2.48 -12.09 -4.45
CA LYS A 83 1.74 -13.24 -4.96
C LYS A 83 0.31 -13.30 -4.42
N LYS A 84 0.13 -13.14 -3.12
CA LYS A 84 -1.20 -13.17 -2.48
C LYS A 84 -2.13 -12.10 -3.03
N ILE A 85 -1.60 -10.90 -3.27
CA ILE A 85 -2.36 -9.81 -3.87
C ILE A 85 -2.71 -10.18 -5.31
N ALA A 86 -1.73 -10.65 -6.09
CA ALA A 86 -1.90 -11.06 -7.48
C ALA A 86 -2.97 -12.17 -7.63
N ASP A 87 -2.94 -13.20 -6.78
CA ASP A 87 -3.92 -14.29 -6.75
C ASP A 87 -5.33 -13.75 -6.44
N LYS A 88 -5.44 -12.78 -5.51
CA LYS A 88 -6.73 -12.22 -5.09
C LYS A 88 -7.40 -11.35 -6.17
N ILE A 89 -6.63 -10.74 -7.06
CA ILE A 89 -7.13 -9.99 -8.22
C ILE A 89 -7.08 -10.80 -9.53
N GLY A 90 -6.66 -12.07 -9.46
CA GLY A 90 -6.48 -12.93 -10.63
C GLY A 90 -5.55 -12.32 -11.68
N SER A 91 -4.35 -11.90 -11.27
CA SER A 91 -3.30 -11.29 -12.10
C SER A 91 -1.94 -11.94 -11.86
N THR A 92 -0.94 -11.53 -12.63
CA THR A 92 0.46 -11.95 -12.43
C THR A 92 1.17 -11.14 -11.34
N LYS A 93 2.28 -11.65 -10.81
CA LYS A 93 3.12 -10.90 -9.84
C LYS A 93 3.60 -9.56 -10.40
N GLU A 94 3.98 -9.52 -11.67
CA GLU A 94 4.45 -8.29 -12.32
C GLU A 94 3.34 -7.26 -12.42
N GLU A 95 2.15 -7.64 -12.90
CA GLU A 95 0.98 -6.75 -12.95
C GLU A 95 0.59 -6.24 -11.57
N ALA A 96 0.53 -7.13 -10.57
CA ALA A 96 0.25 -6.74 -9.19
C ALA A 96 1.30 -5.77 -8.65
N SER A 97 2.59 -6.02 -8.89
CA SER A 97 3.66 -5.12 -8.44
C SER A 97 3.60 -3.75 -9.12
N ASN A 98 3.25 -3.67 -10.40
CA ASN A 98 3.06 -2.42 -11.11
C ASN A 98 1.83 -1.64 -10.63
N LEU A 99 0.73 -2.34 -10.32
CA LEU A 99 -0.45 -1.73 -9.72
C LEU A 99 -0.15 -1.17 -8.32
N LEU A 100 0.55 -1.95 -7.49
CA LEU A 100 0.99 -1.52 -6.17
C LEU A 100 1.92 -0.31 -6.25
N ALA A 101 2.79 -0.25 -7.26
CA ALA A 101 3.70 0.87 -7.48
C ALA A 101 2.97 2.20 -7.74
N GLY A 102 1.81 2.16 -8.40
CA GLY A 102 0.96 3.34 -8.58
C GLY A 102 0.11 3.68 -7.35
N MET A 103 -0.32 2.68 -6.57
CA MET A 103 -1.30 2.88 -5.50
C MET A 103 -0.70 3.10 -4.11
N LEU A 104 0.38 2.38 -3.76
CA LEU A 104 1.00 2.44 -2.44
C LEU A 104 1.43 3.85 -2.01
N PRO A 105 2.05 4.68 -2.88
CA PRO A 105 2.43 6.04 -2.51
C PRO A 105 1.24 6.86 -2.00
N GLN A 106 0.13 6.81 -2.74
CA GLN A 106 -1.10 7.54 -2.42
C GLN A 106 -1.80 6.98 -1.18
N LEU A 107 -1.73 5.66 -0.97
CA LEU A 107 -2.35 5.03 0.18
C LEU A 107 -1.59 5.36 1.47
N ILE A 108 -0.26 5.33 1.44
CA ILE A 108 0.58 5.64 2.59
C ILE A 108 0.46 7.11 2.96
N ASP A 109 0.49 8.02 1.98
CA ASP A 109 0.22 9.45 2.15
C ASP A 109 -1.12 9.69 2.88
N LYS A 110 -2.19 9.05 2.42
CA LYS A 110 -3.51 9.13 3.09
C LYS A 110 -3.55 8.55 4.51
N LEU A 111 -2.68 7.59 4.81
CA LEU A 111 -2.56 6.98 6.15
C LEU A 111 -1.62 7.79 7.08
N THR A 112 -0.86 8.74 6.53
CA THR A 112 0.13 9.55 7.24
C THR A 112 -0.11 11.05 7.06
N PRO A 113 -1.35 11.55 7.28
CA PRO A 113 -1.70 12.95 6.99
C PRO A 113 -0.87 13.98 7.78
N ASP A 114 -0.36 13.58 8.95
CA ASP A 114 0.48 14.42 9.82
C ASP A 114 1.98 14.39 9.46
N GLY A 115 2.36 13.77 8.34
CA GLY A 115 3.77 13.59 7.99
C GLY A 115 4.47 12.52 8.83
N LYS A 116 3.69 11.68 9.52
CA LYS A 116 4.18 10.73 10.53
C LYS A 116 3.47 9.39 10.37
N LEU A 117 4.22 8.32 10.60
CA LEU A 117 3.63 6.99 10.73
C LEU A 117 2.65 6.98 11.91
N PRO A 118 1.50 6.30 11.78
CA PRO A 118 0.62 6.11 12.91
C PRO A 118 1.36 5.32 13.99
N GLU A 119 1.72 5.99 15.08
CA GLU A 119 2.30 5.34 16.26
C GLU A 119 1.22 4.51 16.97
N GLY A 120 1.56 3.26 17.29
CA GLY A 120 0.70 2.31 17.98
C GLY A 120 -0.15 1.45 17.06
N ASN A 121 -0.61 0.30 17.58
CA ASN A 121 -1.64 -0.51 16.92
C ASN A 121 -2.81 0.40 16.56
N LEU A 122 -3.34 0.31 15.34
CA LEU A 122 -4.54 1.05 14.91
C LEU A 122 -5.69 0.90 15.91
N LEU A 123 -5.75 -0.28 16.56
CA LEU A 123 -6.68 -0.61 17.63
C LEU A 123 -6.47 0.22 18.91
N GLU A 124 -5.22 0.50 19.26
CA GLU A 124 -4.85 1.32 20.42
C GLU A 124 -5.17 2.79 20.18
N LYS A 125 -4.91 3.30 18.96
CA LYS A 125 -5.39 4.62 18.52
C LYS A 125 -6.92 4.71 18.55
N GLY A 126 -7.62 3.68 18.07
CA GLY A 126 -9.08 3.61 18.14
C GLY A 126 -9.59 3.65 19.58
N MET A 127 -8.93 2.93 20.49
CA MET A 127 -9.25 2.93 21.91
C MET A 127 -8.93 4.28 22.59
N SER A 128 -7.87 4.95 22.15
CA SER A 128 -7.47 6.26 22.66
C SER A 128 -8.45 7.36 22.23
N LEU A 129 -8.97 7.30 20.99
CA LEU A 129 -10.04 8.20 20.52
C LEU A 129 -11.35 7.95 21.26
N LEU A 130 -11.67 6.69 21.54
CA LEU A 130 -12.85 6.33 22.33
C LEU A 130 -12.72 6.84 23.77
N LYS A 131 -11.54 6.70 24.38
CA LYS A 131 -11.25 7.26 25.71
C LYS A 131 -11.31 8.79 25.72
N ASP A 132 -10.71 9.47 24.75
CA ASP A 132 -10.73 10.93 24.67
C ASP A 132 -12.18 11.46 24.54
N LYS A 133 -13.04 10.74 23.81
CA LYS A 133 -14.46 11.08 23.66
C LYS A 133 -15.32 10.75 24.88
N LEU A 134 -14.97 9.70 25.64
CA LEU A 134 -15.66 9.30 26.88
C LEU A 134 -15.20 10.08 28.12
N LEU A 135 -13.97 10.60 28.12
CA LEU A 135 -13.39 11.35 29.24
C LEU A 135 -13.66 12.86 29.15
N LYS A 136 -14.23 13.33 28.03
CA LYS A 136 -14.53 14.75 27.78
C LYS A 136 -15.99 15.13 28.03
N GLU A 137 -16.75 14.28 28.73
CA GLU A 137 -18.04 14.62 29.36
C GLU A 137 -17.89 14.80 30.87
#